data_AF-A0A7S1QMF2-F1
#
_entry.id   AF-A0A7S1QMF2-F1
#
_cell.length_a   1.000
_cell.length_b   1.000
_cell.length_c   1.000
_cell.angle_alpha   90.00
_cell.angle_beta   90.00
_cell.angle_gamma   90.00
#
_symmetry.space_group_name_H-M   'P 1'
#
loop_
_entity.id
_entity.type
_entity.pdbx_description
1 polymer ?
#
loop_
_entity_poly.entity_id
_entity_poly.type
_entity_poly.pdbx_seq_one_letter_code
_entity_poly.pdbx_strand_id
1 'polypeptide(L)'
;VLFVDRRLSDASVLCYRGLWLAVRHRARLVLDVSSAPRDPQAEATLRRYGCGGQPLRLFVQARRSIDHHFLSCMRMLALAANDTRLHRVEQTGWARHWPETSAVSRQTEMVAAEVGISALQQVLQRLGGSGAEIRQRYGSDAVVARPTIRVREAETMVVIGLLKTMKELLLLSSNEYLFEALRETTRKRKVS
;
A
#
# COMPACT_ATOMS: atom_id res chain seq x y z
N VAL A 1 3.09 31.69 -3.62
CA VAL A 1 4.07 30.61 -3.35
C VAL A 1 3.68 29.39 -4.18
N LEU A 2 4.67 28.85 -4.89
CA LEU A 2 4.63 27.93 -6.04
C LEU A 2 3.53 26.84 -6.07
N PHE A 3 2.95 26.71 -7.27
CA PHE A 3 2.19 25.54 -7.74
C PHE A 3 3.07 24.28 -7.68
N VAL A 4 3.07 23.59 -6.53
CA VAL A 4 3.58 22.23 -6.44
C VAL A 4 2.47 21.32 -6.92
N ASP A 5 2.67 20.66 -8.06
CA ASP A 5 1.75 19.64 -8.56
C ASP A 5 1.46 18.63 -7.43
N ARG A 6 0.17 18.45 -7.14
CA ARG A 6 -0.31 17.59 -6.05
C ARG A 6 0.06 16.12 -6.29
N ARG A 7 0.43 15.75 -7.52
CA ARG A 7 0.83 14.40 -7.95
C ARG A 7 2.31 14.07 -7.72
N LEU A 8 3.14 15.02 -7.33
CA LEU A 8 4.58 14.78 -7.08
C LEU A 8 4.82 14.26 -5.65
N SER A 9 5.70 13.26 -5.51
CA SER A 9 6.21 12.84 -4.20
C SER A 9 7.26 13.83 -3.70
N ASP A 10 7.58 13.79 -2.41
CA ASP A 10 8.59 14.68 -1.85
C ASP A 10 9.97 14.42 -2.46
N ALA A 11 10.27 13.16 -2.80
CA ALA A 11 11.45 12.79 -3.59
C ALA A 11 11.46 13.48 -4.96
N SER A 12 10.34 13.48 -5.69
CA SER A 12 10.25 14.15 -7.00
C SER A 12 10.39 15.67 -6.86
N VAL A 13 9.79 16.27 -5.84
CA VAL A 13 9.92 17.71 -5.59
C VAL A 13 11.37 18.07 -5.27
N LEU A 14 12.07 17.26 -4.46
CA LEU A 14 13.47 17.49 -4.17
C LEU A 14 14.34 17.37 -5.44
N CYS A 15 14.16 16.30 -6.24
CA CYS A 15 14.97 16.08 -7.44
C CYS A 15 14.75 17.15 -8.52
N TYR A 16 13.51 17.56 -8.78
CA TYR A 16 13.21 18.47 -9.89
C TYR A 16 13.22 19.95 -9.51
N ARG A 17 13.08 20.28 -8.23
CA ARG A 17 12.94 21.67 -7.77
C ARG A 17 13.96 22.06 -6.69
N GLY A 18 14.70 21.11 -6.12
CA GLY A 18 15.59 21.39 -4.98
C GLY A 18 14.82 21.79 -3.71
N LEU A 19 13.51 21.54 -3.65
CA LEU A 19 12.63 21.96 -2.56
C LEU A 19 12.23 20.77 -1.69
N TRP A 20 11.97 21.04 -0.41
CA TRP A 20 11.45 20.08 0.55
C TRP A 20 10.19 20.62 1.23
N LEU A 21 9.18 19.77 1.42
CA LEU A 21 7.93 20.12 2.09
C LEU A 21 7.96 19.63 3.55
N ALA A 22 7.89 20.57 4.50
CA ALA A 22 8.04 20.25 5.91
C ALA A 22 6.82 19.61 6.59
N VAL A 23 5.60 19.75 6.02
CA VAL A 23 4.34 19.46 6.76
C VAL A 23 3.47 18.38 6.11
N ARG A 24 3.48 18.26 4.78
CA ARG A 24 2.60 17.33 4.04
C ARG A 24 3.43 16.34 3.26
N HIS A 25 3.73 15.23 3.92
CA HIS A 25 4.56 14.19 3.34
C HIS A 25 3.83 13.34 2.31
N ARG A 26 4.49 13.14 1.16
CA ARG A 26 3.96 12.38 0.03
C ARG A 26 5.03 11.42 -0.46
N ALA A 27 4.68 10.14 -0.45
CA ALA A 27 5.57 9.07 -0.89
C ALA A 27 5.02 8.39 -2.13
N ARG A 28 5.93 8.04 -3.05
CA ARG A 28 5.64 7.08 -4.11
C ARG A 28 6.29 5.77 -3.73
N LEU A 29 5.49 4.76 -3.41
CA LEU A 29 5.96 3.46 -2.97
C LEU A 29 5.93 2.48 -4.13
N VAL A 30 6.92 1.59 -4.19
CA VAL A 30 6.99 0.49 -5.17
C VAL A 30 7.04 -0.82 -4.40
N LEU A 31 5.94 -1.56 -4.45
CA LEU A 31 5.73 -2.82 -3.74
C LEU A 31 5.92 -3.97 -4.71
N ASP A 32 6.78 -4.93 -4.35
CA ASP A 32 6.96 -6.14 -5.15
C ASP A 32 6.06 -7.25 -4.60
N VAL A 33 4.80 -7.22 -5.02
CA VAL A 33 3.74 -8.12 -4.54
C VAL A 33 3.33 -9.15 -5.60
N SER A 34 3.75 -8.92 -6.84
CA SER A 34 3.36 -9.71 -8.01
C SER A 34 4.38 -10.78 -8.38
N SER A 35 5.54 -10.86 -7.72
CA SER A 35 6.67 -11.72 -8.14
C SER A 35 6.52 -13.23 -7.87
N ALA A 36 5.55 -13.65 -7.03
CA ALA A 36 5.32 -15.07 -6.79
C ALA A 36 4.75 -15.78 -8.04
N PRO A 37 5.21 -17.00 -8.38
CA PRO A 37 4.63 -17.79 -9.46
C PRO A 37 3.18 -18.16 -9.14
N ARG A 38 2.28 -18.01 -10.11
CA ARG A 38 0.84 -18.24 -9.97
C ARG A 38 0.29 -18.94 -11.21
N ASP A 39 -0.91 -19.47 -11.06
CA ASP A 39 -1.68 -19.97 -12.19
C ASP A 39 -1.83 -18.88 -13.28
N PRO A 40 -1.68 -19.21 -14.57
CA PRO A 40 -1.76 -18.24 -15.67
C PRO A 40 -3.09 -17.46 -15.71
N GLN A 41 -4.20 -18.08 -15.32
CA GLN A 41 -5.52 -17.45 -15.31
C GLN A 41 -5.65 -16.45 -14.15
N ALA A 42 -5.14 -16.81 -12.97
CA ALA A 42 -5.06 -15.89 -11.83
C ALA A 42 -4.15 -14.70 -12.15
N GLU A 43 -3.00 -14.94 -12.81
CA GLU A 43 -2.08 -13.89 -13.22
C GLU A 43 -2.68 -12.96 -14.29
N ALA A 44 -3.42 -13.50 -15.26
CA ALA A 44 -4.13 -12.70 -16.25
C ALA A 44 -5.18 -11.78 -15.59
N THR A 45 -5.90 -12.30 -14.59
CA THR A 45 -6.87 -11.52 -13.80
C THR A 45 -6.18 -10.42 -13.00
N LEU A 46 -5.08 -10.72 -12.31
CA LEU A 46 -4.30 -9.73 -11.58
C LEU A 46 -3.76 -8.61 -12.49
N ARG A 47 -3.26 -8.96 -13.68
CA ARG A 47 -2.79 -7.98 -14.67
C ARG A 47 -3.91 -7.07 -15.15
N ARG A 48 -5.11 -7.61 -15.39
CA ARG A 48 -6.27 -6.82 -15.83
C ARG A 48 -6.61 -5.67 -14.89
N TYR A 49 -6.37 -5.86 -13.58
CA TYR A 49 -6.64 -4.87 -12.55
C TYR A 49 -5.39 -4.11 -12.06
N GLY A 50 -4.24 -4.30 -12.69
CA GLY A 50 -3.00 -3.61 -12.33
C GLY A 50 -2.33 -4.11 -11.05
N CYS A 51 -2.68 -5.32 -10.60
CA CYS A 51 -2.11 -5.96 -9.40
C CYS A 51 -1.10 -7.09 -9.72
N GLY A 52 -0.89 -7.40 -11.01
CA GLY A 52 -0.01 -8.47 -11.50
C GLY A 52 0.94 -7.99 -12.60
N GLY A 53 1.95 -8.81 -12.92
CA GLY A 53 2.94 -8.58 -13.99
C GLY A 53 3.94 -7.44 -13.77
N GLN A 54 3.67 -6.48 -12.88
CA GLN A 54 4.57 -5.36 -12.57
C GLN A 54 4.48 -5.00 -11.07
N PRO A 55 5.57 -4.44 -10.48
CA PRO A 55 5.53 -3.93 -9.12
C PRO A 55 4.40 -2.90 -8.94
N LEU A 56 3.64 -3.05 -7.86
CA LEU A 56 2.54 -2.18 -7.52
C LEU A 56 3.08 -0.81 -7.12
N ARG A 57 2.68 0.24 -7.85
CA ARG A 57 3.10 1.62 -7.62
C ARG A 57 1.98 2.37 -6.90
N LEU A 58 2.25 2.78 -5.67
CA LEU A 58 1.29 3.54 -4.87
C LEU A 58 1.72 4.98 -4.71
N PHE A 59 0.75 5.89 -4.74
CA PHE A 59 0.94 7.28 -4.35
C PHE A 59 0.21 7.52 -3.04
N VAL A 60 0.97 7.69 -1.95
CA VAL A 60 0.42 7.74 -0.60
C VAL A 60 0.75 9.07 0.07
N GLN A 61 -0.25 9.66 0.71
CA GLN A 61 -0.10 10.84 1.53
C GLN A 61 -0.22 10.44 3.00
N ALA A 62 0.67 10.93 3.86
CA ALA A 62 0.76 10.50 5.26
C ALA A 62 -0.53 10.66 6.10
N ARG A 63 -1.50 11.48 5.65
CA ARG A 63 -2.75 11.77 6.36
C ARG A 63 -4.01 11.13 5.75
N ARG A 64 -3.87 10.30 4.71
CA ARG A 64 -5.03 9.68 4.05
C ARG A 64 -5.23 8.23 4.51
N SER A 65 -6.50 7.80 4.49
CA SER A 65 -6.91 6.41 4.63
C SER A 65 -6.16 5.50 3.65
N ILE A 66 -6.12 4.20 3.92
CA ILE A 66 -5.57 3.21 3.00
C ILE A 66 -6.10 3.48 1.59
N ASP A 67 -5.17 3.54 0.62
CA ASP A 67 -5.50 3.65 -0.79
C ASP A 67 -6.36 2.44 -1.23
N HIS A 68 -7.52 2.72 -1.85
CA HIS A 68 -8.46 1.67 -2.24
C HIS A 68 -7.85 0.69 -3.24
N HIS A 69 -6.97 1.18 -4.13
CA HIS A 69 -6.28 0.33 -5.09
C HIS A 69 -5.29 -0.60 -4.39
N PHE A 70 -4.53 -0.11 -3.42
CA PHE A 70 -3.67 -0.96 -2.59
C PHE A 70 -4.46 -2.08 -1.90
N LEU A 71 -5.51 -1.75 -1.14
CA LEU A 71 -6.27 -2.73 -0.39
C LEU A 71 -6.93 -3.77 -1.31
N SER A 72 -7.50 -3.32 -2.42
CA SER A 72 -8.15 -4.21 -3.38
C SER A 72 -7.16 -5.11 -4.10
N CYS A 73 -5.95 -4.63 -4.40
CA CYS A 73 -4.88 -5.49 -4.88
C CYS A 73 -4.47 -6.54 -3.84
N MET A 74 -4.37 -6.19 -2.56
CA MET A 74 -4.05 -7.18 -1.51
C MET A 74 -5.15 -8.26 -1.40
N ARG A 75 -6.42 -7.86 -1.50
CA ARG A 75 -7.56 -8.80 -1.55
C ARG A 75 -7.51 -9.71 -2.76
N MET A 76 -7.20 -9.17 -3.94
CA MET A 76 -7.06 -9.98 -5.14
C MET A 76 -5.91 -10.95 -5.05
N LEU A 77 -4.75 -10.52 -4.53
CA LEU A 77 -3.61 -11.40 -4.31
C LEU A 77 -3.93 -12.51 -3.30
N ALA A 78 -4.69 -12.21 -2.24
CA ALA A 78 -5.18 -13.20 -1.29
C ALA A 78 -6.12 -14.22 -1.93
N LEU A 79 -6.95 -13.81 -2.89
CA LEU A 79 -7.83 -14.70 -3.64
C LEU A 79 -7.06 -15.50 -4.71
N ALA A 80 -6.03 -14.92 -5.31
CA ALA A 80 -5.24 -15.53 -6.40
C ALA A 80 -4.46 -16.78 -5.97
N ALA A 81 -4.36 -17.06 -4.67
CA ALA A 81 -3.89 -18.36 -4.18
C ALA A 81 -4.84 -19.52 -4.56
N ASN A 82 -6.09 -19.23 -4.90
CA ASN A 82 -7.07 -20.19 -5.38
C ASN A 82 -7.86 -19.60 -6.55
N ASP A 83 -7.45 -19.93 -7.78
CA ASP A 83 -8.02 -19.38 -9.01
C ASP A 83 -9.55 -19.58 -9.11
N THR A 84 -10.05 -20.76 -8.74
CA THR A 84 -11.50 -21.04 -8.76
C THR A 84 -12.29 -20.09 -7.86
N ARG A 85 -11.70 -19.71 -6.71
CA ARG A 85 -12.30 -18.77 -5.77
C ARG A 85 -12.25 -17.35 -6.31
N LEU A 86 -11.12 -16.94 -6.90
CA LEU A 86 -10.96 -15.64 -7.54
C LEU A 86 -11.99 -15.47 -8.66
N HIS A 87 -12.10 -16.45 -9.56
CA HIS A 87 -13.03 -16.42 -10.68
C HIS A 87 -14.49 -16.37 -10.22
N ARG A 88 -14.86 -17.18 -9.21
CA ARG A 88 -16.22 -17.15 -8.65
C ARG A 88 -16.57 -15.77 -8.08
N VAL A 89 -15.66 -15.16 -7.32
CA VAL A 89 -15.87 -13.83 -6.74
C VAL A 89 -15.99 -12.77 -7.85
N GLU A 90 -15.16 -12.87 -8.88
CA GLU A 90 -15.22 -11.97 -10.03
C GLU A 90 -16.58 -12.01 -10.75
N GLN A 91 -17.12 -13.22 -10.98
CA GLN A 91 -18.43 -13.42 -11.61
C GLN A 91 -19.60 -12.79 -10.83
N THR A 92 -19.47 -12.60 -9.52
CA THR A 92 -20.48 -11.88 -8.72
C THR A 92 -20.51 -10.37 -8.96
N GLY A 93 -19.58 -9.85 -9.78
CA GLY A 93 -19.42 -8.41 -9.98
C GLY A 93 -18.72 -7.72 -8.81
N TRP A 94 -18.00 -8.46 -7.96
CA TRP A 94 -17.29 -7.92 -6.78
C TRP A 94 -16.36 -6.74 -7.11
N ALA A 95 -15.74 -6.78 -8.28
CA ALA A 95 -14.84 -5.74 -8.78
C ALA A 95 -15.50 -4.78 -9.81
N ARG A 96 -16.83 -4.71 -9.86
CA ARG A 96 -17.57 -3.87 -10.83
C ARG A 96 -17.22 -2.38 -10.74
N HIS A 97 -16.95 -1.86 -9.54
CA HIS A 97 -16.58 -0.46 -9.30
C HIS A 97 -15.10 -0.32 -8.93
N TRP A 98 -14.22 -1.03 -9.63
CA TRP A 98 -12.78 -1.04 -9.34
C TRP A 98 -12.21 0.39 -9.17
N PRO A 99 -11.40 0.69 -8.12
CA PRO A 99 -10.85 -0.22 -7.11
C PRO A 99 -11.71 -0.37 -5.83
N GLU A 100 -12.98 0.03 -5.83
CA GLU A 100 -13.82 -0.01 -4.62
C GLU A 100 -14.41 -1.41 -4.37
N THR A 101 -13.64 -2.26 -3.70
CA THR A 101 -14.07 -3.62 -3.35
C THR A 101 -14.65 -3.70 -1.93
N SER A 102 -15.64 -4.56 -1.72
CA SER A 102 -16.08 -4.94 -0.37
C SER A 102 -15.22 -6.07 0.19
N ALA A 103 -15.24 -6.27 1.51
CA ALA A 103 -14.64 -7.46 2.11
C ALA A 103 -15.34 -8.73 1.58
N VAL A 104 -14.56 -9.74 1.20
CA VAL A 104 -15.08 -11.01 0.65
C VAL A 104 -15.39 -12.00 1.76
N SER A 105 -14.41 -12.23 2.63
CA SER A 105 -14.53 -13.11 3.79
C SER A 105 -13.48 -12.73 4.82
N ARG A 106 -13.73 -13.10 6.08
CA ARG A 106 -12.78 -12.89 7.18
C ARG A 106 -11.39 -13.44 6.85
N GLN A 107 -11.32 -14.67 6.35
CA GLN A 107 -10.06 -15.31 5.96
C GLN A 107 -9.36 -14.55 4.82
N THR A 108 -10.09 -14.06 3.83
CA THR A 108 -9.52 -13.27 2.72
C THR A 108 -8.92 -11.96 3.23
N GLU A 109 -9.61 -11.28 4.16
CA GLU A 109 -9.10 -10.02 4.72
C GLU A 109 -7.88 -10.25 5.61
N MET A 110 -7.82 -11.35 6.36
CA MET A 110 -6.61 -11.74 7.11
C MET A 110 -5.41 -11.94 6.18
N VAL A 111 -5.57 -12.77 5.15
CA VAL A 111 -4.49 -13.05 4.18
C VAL A 111 -4.11 -11.78 3.41
N ALA A 112 -5.07 -10.94 3.03
CA ALA A 112 -4.80 -9.66 2.39
C ALA A 112 -4.00 -8.72 3.31
N ALA A 113 -4.33 -8.69 4.60
CA ALA A 113 -3.60 -7.92 5.59
C ALA A 113 -2.15 -8.41 5.72
N GLU A 114 -1.94 -9.72 5.80
CA GLU A 114 -0.61 -10.36 5.87
C GLU A 114 0.24 -10.07 4.63
N VAL A 115 -0.32 -10.23 3.43
CA VAL A 115 0.37 -9.90 2.17
C VAL A 115 0.79 -8.43 2.15
N GLY A 116 -0.11 -7.52 2.56
CA GLY A 116 0.19 -6.10 2.66
C GLY A 116 1.28 -5.78 3.68
N ILE A 117 1.25 -6.42 4.85
CA ILE A 117 2.28 -6.26 5.89
C ILE A 117 3.64 -6.70 5.36
N SER A 118 3.73 -7.88 4.75
CA SER A 118 4.97 -8.42 4.19
C SER A 118 5.55 -7.48 3.13
N ALA A 119 4.72 -7.01 2.20
CA ALA A 119 5.14 -6.08 1.15
C ALA A 119 5.67 -4.75 1.70
N LEU A 120 4.99 -4.19 2.70
CA LEU A 120 5.39 -2.94 3.34
C LEU A 120 6.65 -3.11 4.19
N GLN A 121 6.86 -4.26 4.83
CA GLN A 121 8.09 -4.57 5.55
C GLN A 121 9.30 -4.62 4.62
N GLN A 122 9.16 -5.19 3.42
CA GLN A 122 10.23 -5.16 2.40
C GLN A 122 10.55 -3.74 1.93
N VAL A 123 9.56 -2.86 1.82
CA VAL A 123 9.80 -1.43 1.53
C VAL A 123 10.55 -0.79 2.70
N LEU A 124 10.12 -1.03 3.94
CA LEU A 124 10.75 -0.46 5.14
C LEU A 124 12.23 -0.88 5.26
N GLN A 125 12.54 -2.14 5.00
CA GLN A 125 13.92 -2.65 5.01
C GLN A 125 14.78 -1.95 3.94
N ARG A 126 14.25 -1.77 2.72
CA ARG A 126 14.94 -1.03 1.64
C ARG A 126 15.19 0.43 2.00
N LEU A 127 14.23 1.10 2.62
CA LEU A 127 14.38 2.47 3.12
C LEU A 127 15.44 2.55 4.22
N GLY A 128 15.45 1.60 5.14
CA GLY A 128 16.44 1.49 6.23
C GLY A 128 17.86 1.29 5.71
N GLY A 129 18.04 0.38 4.74
CA GLY A 129 19.33 0.13 4.08
C GLY A 129 19.86 1.38 3.36
N SER A 130 19.02 2.04 2.57
CA SER A 130 19.38 3.29 1.89
C SER A 130 19.77 4.41 2.87
N GLY A 131 19.08 4.53 4.00
CA GLY A 131 19.43 5.48 5.06
C GLY A 131 20.79 5.19 5.71
N ALA A 132 21.13 3.91 5.91
CA ALA A 132 22.42 3.49 6.45
C ALA A 132 23.57 3.80 5.47
N GLU A 133 23.39 3.53 4.18
CA GLU A 133 24.38 3.84 3.14
C GLU A 133 24.68 5.35 3.05
N ILE A 134 23.65 6.19 3.16
CA ILE A 134 23.83 7.65 3.15
C ILE A 134 24.63 8.10 4.39
N ARG A 135 24.33 7.54 5.57
CA ARG A 135 25.11 7.80 6.80
C ARG A 135 26.57 7.41 6.64
N GLN A 136 26.83 6.22 6.07
CA GLN A 136 28.18 5.73 5.86
C GLN A 136 28.99 6.62 4.91
N ARG A 137 28.37 7.12 3.83
CA ARG A 137 29.06 7.95 2.82
C ARG A 137 29.35 9.38 3.27
N TYR A 138 28.58 9.94 4.20
CA TYR A 138 28.61 11.38 4.49
C TYR A 138 28.76 11.75 5.97
N GLY A 139 28.80 10.79 6.91
CA GLY A 139 28.93 11.03 8.34
C GLY A 139 27.62 11.47 9.02
N SER A 140 27.44 11.23 10.32
CA SER A 140 26.16 11.44 11.03
C SER A 140 25.65 12.89 10.97
N ASP A 141 26.53 13.86 11.24
CA ASP A 141 26.12 15.24 11.54
C ASP A 141 25.77 16.00 10.25
N ALA A 142 26.53 15.76 9.18
CA ALA A 142 26.23 16.31 7.86
C ALA A 142 24.98 15.67 7.23
N VAL A 143 24.51 14.54 7.75
CA VAL A 143 23.39 13.76 7.19
C VAL A 143 22.04 14.20 7.77
N VAL A 144 21.98 14.56 9.06
CA VAL A 144 20.74 15.08 9.70
C VAL A 144 20.23 16.37 9.04
N ALA A 145 21.15 17.19 8.50
CA ALA A 145 20.82 18.43 7.79
C ALA A 145 20.40 18.22 6.33
N ARG A 146 20.55 17.00 5.77
CA ARG A 146 20.32 16.77 4.33
C ARG A 146 18.83 16.61 3.99
N PRO A 147 18.33 17.33 2.97
CA PRO A 147 16.96 17.15 2.48
C PRO A 147 16.65 15.70 2.06
N THR A 148 17.63 14.96 1.54
CA THR A 148 17.47 13.56 1.14
C THR A 148 17.13 12.65 2.32
N ILE A 149 17.66 12.92 3.52
CA ILE A 149 17.34 12.16 4.73
C ILE A 149 15.96 12.51 5.23
N ARG A 150 15.58 13.79 5.16
CA ARG A 150 14.22 14.22 5.49
C ARG A 150 13.18 13.54 4.59
N VAL A 151 13.46 13.39 3.29
CA VAL A 151 12.64 12.58 2.38
C VAL A 151 12.52 11.13 2.87
N ARG A 152 13.63 10.50 3.27
CA ARG A 152 13.63 9.12 3.75
C ARG A 152 12.87 8.95 5.06
N GLU A 153 13.01 9.89 6.00
CA GLU A 153 12.22 9.93 7.23
C GLU A 153 10.73 10.01 6.93
N ALA A 154 10.34 10.88 5.99
CA ALA A 154 8.94 11.02 5.58
C ALA A 154 8.37 9.78 4.90
N GLU A 155 9.11 9.18 3.96
CA GLU A 155 8.71 7.91 3.34
C GLU A 155 8.57 6.80 4.38
N THR A 156 9.48 6.77 5.37
CA THR A 156 9.42 5.83 6.50
C THR A 156 8.18 6.05 7.35
N MET A 157 7.83 7.29 7.69
CA MET A 157 6.60 7.61 8.42
C MET A 157 5.34 7.17 7.65
N VAL A 158 5.29 7.37 6.33
CA VAL A 158 4.18 6.91 5.48
C VAL A 158 4.05 5.39 5.53
N VAL A 159 5.16 4.66 5.35
CA VAL A 159 5.17 3.19 5.37
C VAL A 159 4.78 2.64 6.75
N ILE A 160 5.27 3.24 7.85
CA ILE A 160 4.86 2.87 9.22
C ILE A 160 3.36 3.11 9.43
N GLY A 161 2.82 4.22 8.92
CA GLY A 161 1.39 4.49 8.97
C GLY A 161 0.56 3.39 8.30
N LEU A 162 0.94 3.01 7.08
CA LEU A 162 0.29 1.91 6.35
C LEU A 162 0.42 0.57 7.09
N LEU A 163 1.60 0.27 7.65
CA LEU A 163 1.82 -0.95 8.44
C LEU A 163 0.89 -1.01 9.65
N LYS A 164 0.70 0.11 10.35
CA LYS A 164 -0.26 0.18 11.48
C LYS A 164 -1.68 -0.12 10.99
N THR A 165 -2.12 0.51 9.91
CA THR A 165 -3.48 0.26 9.40
C THR A 165 -3.67 -1.18 8.93
N MET A 166 -2.66 -1.81 8.32
CA MET A 166 -2.77 -3.23 7.92
C MET A 166 -2.77 -4.17 9.14
N LYS A 167 -2.02 -3.85 10.20
CA LYS A 167 -2.07 -4.60 11.47
C LYS A 167 -3.42 -4.45 12.18
N GLU A 168 -4.01 -3.26 12.15
CA GLU A 168 -5.36 -3.02 12.65
C GLU A 168 -6.38 -3.85 11.86
N LEU A 169 -6.28 -3.87 10.52
CA LEU A 169 -7.14 -4.72 9.69
C LEU A 169 -6.98 -6.20 10.02
N LEU A 170 -5.74 -6.67 10.26
CA LEU A 170 -5.48 -8.05 10.65
C LEU A 170 -6.13 -8.38 12.01
N LEU A 171 -6.02 -7.47 12.99
CA LEU A 171 -6.64 -7.62 14.32
C LEU A 171 -8.18 -7.63 14.24
N LEU A 172 -8.76 -6.74 13.43
CA LEU A 172 -10.20 -6.71 13.20
C LEU A 172 -10.68 -7.98 12.50
N SER A 173 -9.89 -8.50 11.56
CA SER A 173 -10.24 -9.71 10.80
C SER A 173 -9.97 -11.00 11.57
N SER A 174 -9.10 -10.99 12.58
CA SER A 174 -8.90 -12.17 13.44
C SER A 174 -10.02 -12.36 14.47
N ASN A 175 -10.76 -11.30 14.80
CA ASN A 175 -11.90 -11.33 15.72
C ASN A 175 -13.23 -11.28 14.96
N GLU A 176 -14.06 -12.33 15.10
CA GLU A 176 -15.33 -12.45 14.38
C GLU A 176 -16.31 -11.30 14.66
N TYR A 177 -16.45 -10.89 15.92
CA TYR A 177 -17.35 -9.81 16.30
C TYR A 177 -16.92 -8.46 15.72
N LEU A 178 -15.63 -8.15 15.80
CA LEU A 178 -15.09 -6.90 15.23
C LEU A 178 -15.17 -6.88 13.70
N PHE A 179 -15.01 -8.05 13.07
CA PHE A 179 -15.13 -8.19 11.63
C PHE A 179 -16.56 -7.92 11.14
N GLU A 180 -17.58 -8.45 11.82
CA GLU A 180 -18.97 -8.17 11.46
C GLU A 180 -19.33 -6.70 11.69
N ALA A 181 -18.88 -6.08 12.78
CA ALA A 181 -19.04 -4.65 13.01
C ALA A 181 -18.39 -3.79 11.89
N LEU A 182 -17.19 -4.19 11.43
CA LEU A 182 -16.54 -3.56 10.27
C LEU A 182 -17.37 -3.74 8.99
N ARG A 183 -17.93 -4.93 8.77
CA ARG A 183 -18.74 -5.21 7.58
C ARG A 183 -20.03 -4.40 7.57
N GLU A 184 -20.68 -4.23 8.72
CA GLU A 184 -21.87 -3.40 8.88
C GLU A 184 -21.61 -1.92 8.65
N THR A 185 -20.53 -1.37 9.23
CA THR A 185 -20.15 0.03 9.03
C THR A 185 -19.82 0.33 7.55
N THR A 186 -19.17 -0.61 6.87
CA THR A 186 -18.85 -0.49 5.45
C THR A 186 -20.11 -0.56 4.58
N ARG A 187 -21.10 -1.39 4.95
CA ARG A 187 -22.42 -1.45 4.28
C ARG A 187 -23.20 -0.15 4.45
N LYS A 188 -23.29 0.38 5.68
CA LYS A 188 -24.02 1.63 5.96
C LYS A 188 -23.48 2.81 5.14
N ARG A 189 -22.16 2.92 4.99
CA ARG A 189 -21.52 3.96 4.15
C ARG A 189 -21.79 3.86 2.65
N LYS A 190 -22.16 2.69 2.12
CA LYS A 190 -22.48 2.54 0.68
C LYS A 190 -23.92 2.91 0.33
N VAL A 191 -24.79 3.07 1.33
CA VAL A 191 -26.22 3.40 1.18
C VAL A 191 -26.49 4.88 1.48
N SER A 192 -25.48 5.60 1.99
CA SER A 192 -25.52 7.05 2.26
C SER A 192 -24.89 7.83 1.11
#